data_AF-A0A950AKW2-F1
#
_entry.id   AF-A0A950AKW2-F1
#
_cell.length_a   1.000
_cell.length_b   1.000
_cell.length_c   1.000
_cell.angle_alpha   90.00
_cell.angle_beta   90.00
_cell.angle_gamma   90.00
#
_symmetry.space_group_name_H-M   'P 1'
#
loop_
_entity.id
_entity.type
_entity.pdbx_description
1 polymer ?
#
loop_
_entity_poly.entity_id
_entity_poly.type
_entity_poly.pdbx_seq_one_letter_code
_entity_poly.pdbx_strand_id
1 'polypeptide(L)' 'MPSGGRFSTAGDLARICQMILNRGTYQGRRSISEAAVAKMMRRQAGDALKESYGLGWATGGGSF' A
#
# COMPACT_ATOMS: atom_id res chain seq x y z
N MET A 1 -5.58 5.76 -11.77
CA MET A 1 -5.83 6.08 -10.35
C MET A 1 -7.05 6.97 -10.27
N PRO A 2 -8.03 6.73 -9.38
CA PRO A 2 -9.00 7.76 -9.02
C PRO A 2 -8.25 8.86 -8.27
N SER A 3 -7.84 9.90 -9.01
CA SER A 3 -6.62 10.66 -8.72
C SER A 3 -6.82 11.92 -7.86
N GLY A 4 -7.91 12.03 -7.10
CA GLY A 4 -8.09 13.19 -6.21
C GLY A 4 -9.48 13.40 -5.59
N GLY A 5 -10.49 12.60 -5.94
CA GLY A 5 -11.87 12.81 -5.46
C GLY A 5 -12.24 12.17 -4.13
N ARG A 6 -11.27 11.67 -3.33
CA ARG A 6 -11.56 10.98 -2.07
C ARG A 6 -11.28 11.87 -0.87
N PHE A 7 -12.29 12.03 -0.03
CA PHE A 7 -12.16 12.66 1.29
C PHE A 7 -12.12 11.56 2.35
N SER A 8 -11.19 11.68 3.30
CA SER A 8 -11.05 10.74 4.41
C SER A 8 -10.36 11.44 5.58
N THR A 9 -10.50 10.93 6.79
CA THR A 9 -9.79 11.49 7.95
C THR A 9 -8.39 10.90 8.08
N ALA A 10 -7.51 11.59 8.81
CA ALA A 10 -6.19 11.03 9.15
C ALA A 10 -6.31 9.69 9.90
N GLY A 11 -7.33 9.55 10.75
CA GLY A 11 -7.62 8.30 11.45
C GLY A 11 -7.97 7.16 10.50
N ASP A 12 -8.81 7.41 9.49
CA ASP A 12 -9.17 6.39 8.51
C ASP A 12 -7.96 5.93 7.69
N LEU A 13 -7.12 6.87 7.25
CA LEU A 13 -5.86 6.56 6.57
C LEU A 13 -4.93 5.74 7.46
N ALA A 14 -4.80 6.09 8.74
CA ALA A 14 -3.98 5.34 9.69
C ALA A 14 -4.46 3.87 9.82
N ARG A 15 -5.78 3.62 9.82
CA ARG A 15 -6.33 2.25 9.85
C ARG A 15 -5.96 1.47 8.59
N ILE A 16 -6.03 2.09 7.41
CA ILE A 16 -5.63 1.45 6.14
C ILE A 16 -4.14 1.13 6.18
N CYS A 17 -3.28 2.05 6.63
CA CYS A 17 -1.85 1.80 6.77
C CYS A 17 -1.58 0.66 7.76
N GLN A 18 -2.23 0.66 8.93
CA GLN A 18 -2.10 -0.41 9.92
C GLN A 18 -2.57 -1.76 9.37
N MET A 19 -3.65 -1.80 8.59
CA MET A 19 -4.12 -3.02 7.92
C MET A 19 -3.04 -3.61 6.99
N ILE A 20 -2.38 -2.76 6.20
CA ILE A 20 -1.34 -3.18 5.26
C ILE A 20 -0.09 -3.65 6.01
N LEU A 21 0.32 -2.93 7.05
CA LEU A 21 1.43 -3.32 7.94
C LEU A 21 1.16 -4.68 8.61
N ASN A 22 -0.08 -4.92 9.01
CA ASN A 22 -0.54 -6.19 9.59
C ASN A 22 -0.94 -7.24 8.53
N ARG A 23 -0.29 -7.22 7.36
CA ARG A 23 -0.45 -8.23 6.29
C ARG A 23 -1.90 -8.45 5.85
N GLY A 24 -2.67 -7.36 5.80
CA GLY A 24 -4.06 -7.33 5.32
C GLY A 24 -5.11 -7.53 6.41
N THR A 25 -4.73 -7.44 7.68
CA THR A 25 -5.63 -7.62 8.83
C THR A 25 -5.72 -6.34 9.67
N TYR A 26 -6.92 -5.93 10.06
CA TYR A 26 -7.12 -4.84 11.01
C TYR A 26 -8.12 -5.27 12.07
N GLN A 27 -7.76 -5.10 13.35
CA GLN A 27 -8.56 -5.55 14.50
C GLN A 27 -9.09 -6.99 14.38
N GLY A 28 -8.22 -7.93 13.98
CA GLY A 28 -8.58 -9.35 13.84
C GLY A 28 -9.41 -9.70 12.60
N ARG A 29 -9.87 -8.71 11.82
CA ARG A 29 -10.57 -8.94 10.55
C ARG A 29 -9.60 -8.86 9.37
N ARG A 30 -9.53 -9.94 8.58
CA ARG A 30 -8.76 -9.99 7.34
C ARG A 30 -9.59 -9.39 6.19
N SER A 31 -9.11 -8.30 5.61
CA SER A 31 -9.71 -7.66 4.43
C SER A 31 -8.93 -7.98 3.15
N ILE A 32 -7.61 -8.18 3.27
CA ILE A 32 -6.73 -8.53 2.16
C ILE A 32 -5.92 -9.77 2.57
N SER A 33 -5.69 -10.69 1.63
CA SER A 33 -4.83 -11.84 1.90
C SER A 33 -3.37 -11.41 2.02
N GLU A 34 -2.61 -12.11 2.86
CA GLU A 34 -1.19 -11.83 3.04
C GLU A 34 -0.40 -11.92 1.73
N ALA A 35 -0.72 -12.91 0.88
CA ALA A 35 -0.11 -13.06 -0.44
C ALA A 35 -0.40 -11.88 -1.37
N ALA A 36 -1.60 -11.28 -1.29
CA ALA A 36 -1.93 -10.09 -2.07
C ALA A 36 -1.17 -8.86 -1.56
N VAL A 37 -1.05 -8.67 -0.24
CA VAL A 37 -0.23 -7.60 0.33
C VAL A 37 1.23 -7.73 -0.09
N ALA A 38 1.79 -8.95 -0.06
CA ALA A 38 3.15 -9.19 -0.53
C ALA A 38 3.36 -8.82 -2.01
N LYS A 39 2.38 -9.11 -2.88
CA LYS A 39 2.43 -8.68 -4.29
C LYS A 39 2.28 -7.17 -4.43
N MET A 40 1.42 -6.54 -3.64
CA MET A 40 1.24 -5.08 -3.66
C MET A 40 2.51 -4.34 -3.27
N MET A 41 3.24 -4.85 -2.29
CA MET A 41 4.47 -4.23 -1.77
C MET A 41 5.74 -4.64 -2.53
N ARG A 42 5.64 -5.62 -3.43
CA ARG A 42 6.75 -5.99 -4.31
C ARG A 42 6.85 -4.99 -5.44
N ARG A 43 8.06 -4.49 -5.70
CA ARG A 43 8.39 -3.69 -6.88
C ARG A 43 7.93 -4.40 -8.15
N GLN A 44 7.07 -3.73 -8.91
CA GLN A 44 6.54 -4.21 -10.19
C GLN A 44 7.23 -3.56 -11.39
N ALA A 45 7.92 -2.44 -11.17
CA ALA A 45 8.71 -1.77 -12.18
C ALA A 45 9.99 -2.56 -12.50
N GLY A 46 10.29 -2.76 -13.79
CA GLY A 46 11.55 -3.36 -14.24
C GLY A 46 12.77 -2.52 -13.83
N ASP A 47 13.96 -3.10 -13.87
CA ASP A 47 15.19 -2.49 -13.32
C ASP A 47 15.60 -1.15 -13.97
N ALA A 48 15.06 -0.85 -15.16
CA ALA A 48 15.31 0.40 -15.88
C ALA A 48 14.69 1.65 -15.20
N LEU A 49 13.70 1.48 -14.31
CA LEU A 49 13.02 2.61 -13.65
C LEU A 49 13.63 2.85 -12.27
N LYS A 50 14.08 4.07 -11.96
CA LYS A 50 14.57 4.37 -10.60
C LYS A 50 13.45 4.31 -9.55
N GLU A 51 12.24 4.71 -9.93
CA GLU A 51 11.07 4.71 -9.06
C GLU A 51 10.66 3.29 -8.65
N SER A 52 10.52 3.07 -7.35
CA SER A 52 10.12 1.77 -6.80
C SER A 52 8.64 1.77 -6.50
N TYR A 53 7.84 1.39 -7.50
CA TYR A 53 6.40 1.27 -7.39
C TYR A 53 5.96 -0.20 -7.35
N GLY A 54 5.14 -0.52 -6.35
CA GLY A 54 4.35 -1.75 -6.28
C GLY A 54 2.98 -1.57 -6.94
N LEU A 55 2.04 -2.48 -6.68
CA LEU A 55 0.67 -2.33 -7.22
C LEU A 55 -0.11 -1.26 -6.46
N GLY A 56 0.01 -0.02 -6.93
CA GLY A 56 -0.68 1.14 -6.35
C GLY A 56 0.00 1.74 -5.11
N TRP A 57 1.24 1.34 -4.81
CA TRP A 57 2.01 1.77 -3.63
C TRP A 57 3.43 2.18 -4.02
N ALA A 58 3.94 3.24 -3.42
CA ALA A 58 5.38 3.50 -3.41
C ALA A 58 6.06 2.53 -2.41
N THR A 59 7.15 1.89 -2.83
CA THR A 59 7.79 0.75 -2.13
C THR A 59 9.29 0.93 -1.92
N GLY A 60 9.86 2.10 -2.26
CA GLY A 60 11.29 2.40 -2.06
C GLY A 60 11.57 3.86 -1.70
N GLY A 61 12.71 4.07 -1.04
CA GLY A 61 13.11 5.29 -0.32
C GLY A 61 13.61 6.45 -1.17
N GLY A 62 12.83 6.90 -2.15
CA GLY A 62 12.90 8.29 -2.57
C GLY A 62 12.30 9.15 -1.44
N SER A 63 13.11 10.02 -0.83
CA SER A 63 12.68 10.92 0.25
C SER A 63 11.38 11.63 -0.12
N PHE A 64 10.48 11.75 0.87
CA PHE A 64 9.35 12.67 0.85
C PHE A 64 9.85 14.12 0.76
#